data_AF-A0A7C8YU87-F1
#
_entry.id   AF-A0A7C8YU87-F1
#
_cell.length_a   1.000
_cell.length_b   1.000
_cell.length_c   1.000
_cell.angle_alpha   90.00
_cell.angle_beta   90.00
_cell.angle_gamma   90.00
#
_symmetry.space_group_name_H-M   'P 1'
#
loop_
_entity.id
_entity.type
_entity.pdbx_description
1 polymer ?
#
loop_
_entity_poly.entity_id
_entity_poly.type
_entity_poly.pdbx_seq_one_letter_code
_entity_poly.pdbx_strand_id
1 'polypeptide(L)'
;MQMETEMEKVLHMNGGVGQYSYANNSLVQRAAAIKAKPILEESIQEVYHALKPKCLMMADMGCSSGPNALFVVSEVVNIIEEVCKSLNNEPPQFGVFFNDLPGNDFNTLF
;
A
#
# COMPACT_ATOMS: atom_id res chain seq x y z
N MET A 1 -0.55 -1.43 -27.50
CA MET A 1 0.79 -1.20 -26.94
C MET A 1 0.91 0.29 -26.72
N GLN A 2 0.64 0.75 -25.50
CA GLN A 2 0.87 2.15 -25.14
C GLN A 2 2.39 2.37 -25.17
N MET A 3 2.81 3.43 -25.84
CA MET A 3 4.20 3.82 -25.88
C MET A 3 4.47 4.61 -24.60
N GLU A 4 5.22 4.02 -23.67
CA GLU A 4 5.65 4.69 -22.45
C GLU A 4 6.46 5.93 -22.80
N THR A 5 6.15 7.03 -22.15
CA THR A 5 6.85 8.29 -22.32
C THR A 5 8.22 8.21 -21.64
N GLU A 6 9.20 8.95 -22.15
CA GLU A 6 10.53 9.02 -21.52
C GLU A 6 10.46 9.54 -20.07
N MET A 7 9.44 10.34 -19.74
CA MET A 7 9.20 10.81 -18.38
C MET A 7 8.80 9.67 -17.44
N GLU A 8 7.95 8.74 -17.88
CA GLU A 8 7.50 7.61 -17.05
C GLU A 8 8.63 6.62 -16.72
N LYS A 9 9.71 6.61 -17.51
CA LYS A 9 10.88 5.76 -17.24
C LYS A 9 11.86 6.38 -16.23
N VAL A 10 11.92 7.71 -16.17
CA VAL A 10 12.92 8.43 -15.36
C VAL A 10 12.33 8.96 -14.05
N LEU A 11 11.02 9.19 -14.00
CA LEU A 11 10.35 9.64 -12.79
C LEU A 11 10.13 8.46 -11.84
N HIS A 12 11.01 8.31 -10.86
CA HIS A 12 10.84 7.36 -9.77
C HIS A 12 11.61 7.84 -8.53
N MET A 13 11.33 7.24 -7.37
CA MET A 13 12.11 7.50 -6.16
C MET A 13 13.47 6.82 -6.23
N ASN A 14 14.44 7.30 -5.44
CA ASN A 14 15.76 6.67 -5.35
C ASN A 14 15.63 5.21 -4.87
N GLY A 15 15.90 4.25 -5.76
CA GLY A 15 15.82 2.82 -5.44
C GLY A 15 16.91 2.31 -4.50
N GLY A 16 16.84 1.00 -4.21
CA GLY A 16 17.77 0.27 -3.37
C GLY A 16 17.55 0.42 -1.86
N VAL A 17 18.51 -0.11 -1.10
CA VAL A 17 18.51 -0.11 0.38
C VAL A 17 19.69 0.66 0.99
N GLY A 18 20.39 1.44 0.17
CA GLY A 18 21.57 2.22 0.59
C GLY A 18 21.22 3.46 1.40
N GLN A 19 22.24 4.16 1.91
CA GLN A 19 22.07 5.36 2.75
C GLN A 19 21.21 6.46 2.11
N TYR A 20 21.25 6.61 0.79
CA TYR A 20 20.51 7.64 0.05
C TYR A 20 19.24 7.12 -0.65
N SER A 21 18.88 5.86 -0.39
CA SER A 21 17.66 5.26 -0.93
C SER A 21 16.41 5.89 -0.30
N TYR A 22 15.31 5.85 -1.03
CA TYR A 22 14.01 6.25 -0.52
C TYR A 22 13.57 5.37 0.66
N ALA A 23 13.88 4.08 0.64
CA ALA A 23 13.57 3.17 1.74
C ALA A 23 14.11 3.67 3.10
N ASN A 24 15.29 4.31 3.10
CA ASN A 24 15.91 4.85 4.32
C ASN A 24 15.65 6.34 4.58
N ASN A 25 15.02 7.06 3.64
CA ASN A 25 14.84 8.52 3.72
C ASN A 25 13.37 8.97 3.55
N SER A 26 12.41 8.07 3.78
CA SER A 26 10.98 8.32 3.56
C SER A 26 10.16 8.49 4.86
N LEU A 27 10.79 9.00 5.92
CA LEU A 27 10.14 9.18 7.23
C LEU A 27 8.98 10.18 7.20
N VAL A 28 9.07 11.22 6.37
CA VAL A 28 8.01 12.23 6.26
C VAL A 28 6.75 11.61 5.66
N GLN A 29 6.89 10.80 4.61
CA GLN A 29 5.80 10.07 3.98
C GLN A 29 5.21 9.04 4.94
N ARG A 30 6.05 8.35 5.73
CA ARG A 30 5.58 7.45 6.78
C ARG A 30 4.74 8.17 7.84
N ALA A 31 5.19 9.35 8.29
CA ALA A 31 4.44 10.16 9.24
C ALA A 31 3.10 10.65 8.65
N ALA A 32 3.07 11.00 7.36
CA ALA A 32 1.84 11.36 6.66
C ALA A 32 0.86 10.17 6.60
N ALA A 33 1.35 8.96 6.27
CA ALA A 33 0.53 7.75 6.27
C ALA A 33 -0.05 7.45 7.66
N ILE A 34 0.76 7.55 8.73
CA ILE A 34 0.28 7.39 10.11
C ILE A 34 -0.80 8.43 10.45
N LYS A 35 -0.62 9.68 10.02
CA LYS A 35 -1.61 10.74 10.26
C LYS A 35 -2.92 10.51 9.49
N ALA A 36 -2.86 9.85 8.34
CA ALA A 36 -4.02 9.49 7.55
C ALA A 36 -4.76 8.23 8.06
N LYS A 37 -4.12 7.44 8.94
CA LYS A 37 -4.66 6.17 9.46
C LYS A 37 -6.11 6.26 9.96
N PRO A 38 -6.54 7.28 10.74
CA PRO A 38 -7.93 7.33 11.22
C PRO A 38 -8.96 7.39 10.09
N ILE A 39 -8.65 8.12 9.01
CA ILE A 39 -9.51 8.25 7.83
C ILE A 39 -9.55 6.92 7.07
N LEU A 40 -8.40 6.26 6.96
CA LEU A 40 -8.29 4.94 6.35
C LEU A 40 -9.12 3.90 7.12
N GLU A 41 -9.02 3.90 8.45
CA GLU A 41 -9.74 2.99 9.32
C GLU A 41 -11.26 3.13 9.19
N GLU A 42 -11.77 4.36 9.28
CA GLU A 42 -13.20 4.66 9.07
C GLU A 42 -13.68 4.16 7.70
N SER A 43 -12.94 4.49 6.63
CA SER A 43 -13.32 4.13 5.26
C SER A 43 -13.34 2.60 5.05
N ILE A 44 -12.35 1.88 5.57
CA ILE A 44 -12.25 0.42 5.40
C ILE A 44 -13.33 -0.29 6.21
N GLN A 45 -13.64 0.19 7.42
CA GLN A 45 -14.75 -0.35 8.23
C GLN A 45 -16.08 -0.22 7.48
N GLU A 46 -16.37 0.96 6.90
CA GLU A 46 -17.59 1.18 6.11
C GLU A 46 -17.69 0.23 4.92
N VAL A 47 -16.60 0.11 4.13
CA VAL A 47 -16.55 -0.79 2.97
C VAL A 47 -16.78 -2.24 3.38
N TYR A 48 -16.11 -2.71 4.45
CA TYR A 48 -16.27 -4.08 4.93
C TYR A 48 -17.69 -4.35 5.42
N HIS A 49 -18.28 -3.43 6.20
CA HIS A 49 -19.65 -3.59 6.70
C HIS A 49 -20.69 -3.60 5.58
N ALA A 50 -20.50 -2.79 4.53
CA ALA A 50 -21.39 -2.73 3.38
C ALA A 50 -21.32 -3.98 2.49
N LEU A 51 -20.11 -4.49 2.23
CA LEU A 51 -19.89 -5.53 1.23
C LEU A 51 -19.74 -6.94 1.81
N LYS A 52 -19.22 -7.06 3.04
CA LYS A 52 -18.84 -8.32 3.72
C LYS A 52 -18.21 -9.33 2.74
N PRO A 53 -17.16 -8.92 2.02
CA PRO A 53 -16.65 -9.71 0.91
C PRO A 53 -15.96 -10.98 1.41
N LYS A 54 -15.93 -12.02 0.58
CA LYS A 54 -15.07 -13.20 0.80
C LYS A 54 -13.64 -13.00 0.30
N CYS A 55 -13.45 -12.06 -0.63
CA CYS A 55 -12.17 -11.68 -1.19
C CYS A 55 -12.14 -10.15 -1.33
N LEU A 56 -11.09 -9.52 -0.80
CA LEU A 56 -10.89 -8.09 -0.82
C LEU A 56 -9.62 -7.77 -1.61
N MET A 57 -9.80 -7.07 -2.72
CA MET A 57 -8.71 -6.62 -3.58
C MET A 57 -8.38 -5.17 -3.27
N MET A 58 -7.11 -4.86 -3.07
CA MET A 58 -6.62 -3.51 -2.79
C MET A 58 -5.44 -3.18 -3.70
N ALA A 59 -5.27 -1.90 -4.02
CA ALA A 59 -4.17 -1.40 -4.82
C ALA A 59 -3.52 -0.19 -4.15
N ASP A 60 -2.20 -0.22 -3.98
CA ASP A 60 -1.39 0.92 -3.58
C ASP A 60 -0.83 1.60 -4.85
N MET A 61 -1.26 2.84 -5.08
CA MET A 61 -1.04 3.59 -6.32
C MET A 61 0.05 4.65 -6.11
N GLY A 62 1.23 4.43 -6.67
CA GLY A 62 2.44 5.19 -6.35
C GLY A 62 3.16 4.63 -5.13
N CYS A 63 3.33 3.30 -5.09
CA CYS A 63 3.85 2.58 -3.93
C CYS A 63 5.33 2.87 -3.63
N SER A 64 6.10 3.34 -4.60
CA SER A 64 7.55 3.47 -4.56
C SER A 64 8.23 2.12 -4.21
N SER A 65 9.46 2.17 -3.69
CA SER A 65 10.18 1.02 -3.13
C SER A 65 10.34 1.14 -1.61
N GLY A 66 10.48 0.00 -0.93
CA GLY A 66 10.80 -0.05 0.49
C GLY A 66 9.60 -0.16 1.45
N PRO A 67 9.81 0.09 2.75
CA PRO A 67 8.94 -0.41 3.81
C PRO A 67 7.57 0.27 3.89
N ASN A 68 7.41 1.45 3.29
CA ASN A 68 6.15 2.19 3.37
C ASN A 68 5.03 1.56 2.53
N ALA A 69 5.34 0.95 1.39
CA ALA A 69 4.35 0.24 0.56
C ALA A 69 3.68 -0.90 1.35
N LEU A 70 4.50 -1.76 1.96
CA LEU A 70 4.01 -2.86 2.80
C LEU A 70 3.31 -2.36 4.07
N PHE A 71 3.78 -1.25 4.64
CA PHE A 71 3.16 -0.66 5.83
C PHE A 71 1.70 -0.29 5.57
N VAL A 72 1.39 0.46 4.51
CA VAL A 72 0.02 0.90 4.21
C VAL A 72 -0.92 -0.30 4.05
N VAL A 73 -0.49 -1.32 3.29
CA VAL A 73 -1.25 -2.55 3.09
C VAL A 73 -1.47 -3.30 4.40
N SER A 74 -0.44 -3.40 5.24
CA SER A 74 -0.55 -4.07 6.55
C SER A 74 -1.56 -3.40 7.47
N GLU A 75 -1.66 -2.07 7.44
CA GLU A 75 -2.66 -1.35 8.23
C GLU A 75 -4.08 -1.71 7.79
N VAL A 76 -4.34 -1.77 6.47
CA VAL A 76 -5.65 -2.17 5.93
C VAL A 76 -6.02 -3.60 6.34
N VAL A 77 -5.07 -4.55 6.23
CA VAL A 77 -5.29 -5.94 6.64
C VAL A 77 -5.61 -6.02 8.14
N ASN A 78 -4.83 -5.35 8.99
CA ASN A 78 -5.05 -5.35 10.43
C ASN A 78 -6.43 -4.79 10.80
N ILE A 79 -6.84 -3.68 10.19
CA ILE A 79 -8.17 -3.08 10.41
C ILE A 79 -9.27 -4.10 10.09
N ILE A 80 -9.17 -4.78 8.94
CA ILE A 80 -10.18 -5.77 8.52
C ILE A 80 -10.20 -6.97 9.46
N GLU A 81 -9.04 -7.48 9.86
CA GLU A 81 -8.95 -8.60 10.80
C GLU A 81 -9.57 -8.25 12.16
N GLU A 82 -9.35 -7.03 12.67
CA GLU A 82 -9.96 -6.55 13.91
C GLU A 82 -11.49 -6.46 13.80
N VAL A 83 -12.00 -5.92 12.68
CA VAL A 83 -13.44 -5.89 12.39
C VAL A 83 -14.01 -7.30 12.34
N CYS A 84 -13.40 -8.22 11.59
CA CYS A 84 -13.84 -9.61 11.48
C CYS A 84 -13.90 -10.29 12.85
N LYS A 85 -12.86 -10.11 13.67
CA LYS A 85 -12.78 -10.63 15.03
C LYS A 85 -13.91 -10.10 15.91
N SER A 86 -14.22 -8.80 15.82
CA SER A 86 -15.33 -8.19 16.59
C SER A 86 -16.71 -8.75 16.22
N LEU A 87 -16.86 -9.16 14.95
CA LEU A 87 -18.10 -9.72 14.41
C LEU A 87 -18.16 -11.25 14.49
N ASN A 88 -17.11 -11.89 15.01
CA ASN A 88 -16.93 -13.35 15.01
C ASN A 88 -17.06 -13.95 13.59
N ASN A 89 -16.48 -13.25 12.61
CA ASN A 89 -16.39 -13.66 11.21
C ASN A 89 -14.96 -14.11 10.89
N GLU A 90 -14.84 -14.96 9.87
CA GLU A 90 -13.54 -15.26 9.25
C GLU A 90 -13.07 -14.08 8.39
N PRO A 91 -11.78 -13.73 8.41
CA PRO A 91 -11.20 -12.74 7.50
C PRO A 91 -11.38 -13.12 6.02
N PRO A 92 -11.53 -12.14 5.12
CA PRO A 92 -11.56 -12.40 3.68
C PRO A 92 -10.17 -12.82 3.18
N GLN A 93 -10.14 -13.40 1.98
CA GLN A 93 -8.89 -13.50 1.22
C GLN A 93 -8.45 -12.11 0.76
N PHE A 94 -7.17 -11.82 0.85
CA PHE A 94 -6.62 -10.53 0.41
C PHE A 94 -5.87 -10.68 -0.91
N GLY A 95 -6.14 -9.78 -1.85
CA GLY A 95 -5.31 -9.58 -3.03
C GLY A 95 -4.77 -8.16 -3.03
N VAL A 96 -3.46 -8.03 -3.19
CA VAL A 96 -2.77 -6.74 -3.10
C VAL A 96 -2.03 -6.47 -4.40
N PHE A 97 -2.24 -5.29 -4.96
CA PHE A 97 -1.51 -4.80 -6.12
C PHE A 97 -0.65 -3.60 -5.72
N PHE A 98 0.65 -3.68 -5.96
CA PHE A 98 1.56 -2.55 -5.85
C PHE A 98 1.74 -1.95 -7.24
N ASN A 99 1.36 -0.70 -7.40
CA ASN A 99 1.47 0.03 -8.66
C ASN A 99 2.41 1.21 -8.52
N ASP A 100 3.32 1.34 -9.50
CA ASP A 100 4.17 2.49 -9.70
C ASP A 100 4.57 2.54 -11.19
N LEU A 101 5.33 3.56 -11.57
CA LEU A 101 5.85 3.72 -12.91
C LEU A 101 6.88 2.62 -13.25
N PRO A 102 7.10 2.30 -14.54
CA PRO A 102 8.00 1.22 -14.97
C PRO A 102 9.45 1.36 -14.46
N GLY A 103 9.90 2.58 -14.18
CA GLY A 103 11.24 2.86 -13.64
C GLY A 103 11.40 2.59 -12.14
N ASN A 104 10.32 2.30 -11.41
CA ASN A 104 10.38 2.03 -9.97
C ASN A 104 11.15 0.75 -9.66
N ASP A 105 11.81 0.73 -8.50
CA ASP A 105 12.60 -0.41 -8.04
C ASP A 105 11.73 -1.46 -7.33
N PHE A 106 10.98 -2.22 -8.11
CA PHE A 106 10.20 -3.35 -7.62
C PHE A 106 11.06 -4.49 -7.06
N ASN A 107 12.33 -4.60 -7.44
CA ASN A 107 13.24 -5.63 -6.91
C ASN A 107 13.62 -5.40 -5.45
N THR A 108 13.59 -4.14 -4.99
CA THR A 108 13.76 -3.84 -3.56
C THR A 108 12.45 -3.99 -2.80
N LEU A 109 11.30 -3.90 -3.49
CA LEU A 109 9.99 -4.10 -2.87
C LEU A 109 9.67 -5.59 -2.61
N PHE A 110 10.07 -6.48 -3.53
CA PHE A 110 9.87 -7.93 -3.46
C PHE A 110 11.15 -8.69 -3.09
#